data_AF-A0A8I0JEJ4-F1
#
_entry.id   AF-A0A8I0JEJ4-F1
#
_cell.length_a   1.000
_cell.length_b   1.000
_cell.length_c   1.000
_cell.angle_alpha   90.00
_cell.angle_beta   90.00
_cell.angle_gamma   90.00
#
_symmetry.space_group_name_H-M   'P 1'
#
loop_
_entity.id
_entity.type
_entity.pdbx_description
1 polymer ?
#
loop_
_entity_poly.entity_id
_entity_poly.type
_entity_poly.pdbx_seq_one_letter_code
_entity_poly.pdbx_strand_id
1 'polypeptide(L)' 'MGIQSTISPAAKYRDKKESRGEKQVLLWMEGKLTERLDALIKSGAYRNRSEAVAAAIHMFIEGNQQRA' A
#
# COMPACT_ATOMS: atom_id res chain seq x y z
N MET A 1 -6.64 -7.93 -37.63
CA MET A 1 -5.82 -6.98 -36.85
C MET A 1 -6.01 -7.29 -35.38
N GLY A 2 -5.07 -8.00 -34.76
CA GLY A 2 -5.16 -8.38 -33.35
C GLY A 2 -4.81 -7.19 -32.47
N ILE A 3 -5.76 -6.74 -31.65
CA ILE A 3 -5.51 -5.71 -30.64
C ILE A 3 -4.60 -6.38 -29.59
N GLN A 4 -3.29 -6.18 -29.70
CA GLN A 4 -2.39 -6.48 -28.58
C GLN A 4 -2.76 -5.51 -27.47
N SER A 5 -3.65 -5.95 -26.58
CA SER A 5 -3.99 -5.22 -25.37
C SER A 5 -2.72 -5.18 -24.52
N THR A 6 -1.97 -4.10 -24.62
CA THR A 6 -0.78 -3.85 -23.83
C THR A 6 -1.23 -3.61 -22.40
N ILE A 7 -1.46 -4.69 -21.65
CA ILE A 7 -1.74 -4.62 -20.21
C ILE A 7 -0.57 -3.86 -19.59
N SER A 8 -0.86 -2.66 -19.06
CA SER A 8 0.18 -1.81 -18.51
C SER A 8 0.89 -2.50 -17.34
N PRO A 9 2.18 -2.23 -17.09
CA PRO A 9 2.89 -2.80 -15.95
C PRO A 9 2.16 -2.61 -14.61
N ALA A 10 1.46 -1.48 -14.45
CA ALA A 10 0.62 -1.21 -13.29
C ALA A 10 -0.63 -2.09 -13.22
N ALA A 11 -1.25 -2.45 -14.35
CA ALA A 11 -2.36 -3.42 -14.38
C ALA A 11 -1.86 -4.84 -14.05
N LYS A 12 -0.71 -5.26 -14.58
CA LYS A 12 -0.09 -6.55 -14.22
C LYS A 12 0.28 -6.63 -12.74
N TYR A 13 0.76 -5.52 -12.16
CA TYR A 13 1.08 -5.46 -10.73
C TYR A 13 -0.18 -5.62 -9.86
N ARG A 14 -1.28 -4.94 -10.23
CA ARG A 14 -2.57 -5.06 -9.55
C ARG A 14 -3.11 -6.49 -9.60
N ASP A 15 -3.15 -7.08 -10.79
CA ASP A 15 -3.63 -8.45 -11.00
C ASP A 15 -2.81 -9.50 -10.21
N LYS A 16 -1.48 -9.32 -10.17
CA LYS A 16 -0.58 -10.14 -9.35
C LYS A 16 -0.80 -9.98 -7.85
N LYS A 17 -1.22 -8.80 -7.39
CA LYS A 17 -1.51 -8.52 -5.98
C LYS A 17 -2.88 -9.07 -5.58
N GLU A 18 -3.88 -8.88 -6.43
CA GLU A 18 -5.23 -9.44 -6.22
C GLU A 18 -5.24 -10.97 -6.22
N SER A 19 -4.49 -11.61 -7.11
CA SER A 19 -4.32 -13.08 -7.11
C SER A 19 -3.64 -13.63 -5.85
N ARG A 20 -2.98 -12.78 -5.05
CA ARG A 20 -2.41 -13.12 -3.74
C ARG A 20 -3.35 -12.82 -2.57
N GLY A 21 -4.59 -12.41 -2.87
CA GLY A 21 -5.59 -12.00 -1.87
C GLY A 21 -5.41 -10.57 -1.36
N GLU A 22 -4.47 -9.79 -1.90
CA GLU A 22 -4.29 -8.39 -1.53
C GLU A 22 -5.31 -7.51 -2.28
N LYS A 23 -5.98 -6.58 -1.59
CA LYS A 23 -6.92 -5.63 -2.22
C LYS A 23 -6.31 -4.24 -2.29
N GLN A 24 -6.48 -3.57 -3.42
CA GLN A 24 -6.11 -2.16 -3.53
C GLN A 24 -7.16 -1.29 -2.83
N VAL A 25 -6.71 -0.37 -1.98
CA VAL A 25 -7.56 0.60 -1.28
C VAL A 25 -7.12 2.01 -1.64
N LEU A 26 -8.09 2.90 -1.84
CA LEU A 26 -7.85 4.33 -2.03
C LEU A 26 -8.18 5.06 -0.72
N LEU A 27 -7.26 5.87 -0.24
CA LEU A 27 -7.33 6.53 1.06
C LEU A 27 -7.17 8.04 0.90
N TRP A 28 -8.01 8.80 1.58
CA TRP A 28 -7.82 10.24 1.77
C TRP A 28 -7.15 10.46 3.13
N MET A 29 -6.06 11.23 3.13
CA MET A 29 -5.25 11.50 4.31
C MET A 29 -4.81 12.97 4.31
N GLU A 30 -4.50 13.49 5.50
CA GLU A 30 -3.92 14.83 5.61
C GLU A 30 -2.60 14.92 4.81
N GLY A 31 -2.38 16.04 4.12
CA GLY A 31 -1.18 16.26 3.31
C GLY A 31 0.11 16.08 4.11
N LYS A 32 0.18 16.68 5.31
CA LYS A 32 1.34 16.55 6.21
C LYS A 32 1.63 15.11 6.62
N LEU A 33 0.59 14.30 6.80
CA LEU A 33 0.76 12.88 7.13
C LEU A 33 1.34 12.11 5.94
N THR A 34 0.91 12.46 4.73
CA THR A 34 1.44 11.88 3.48
C THR A 34 2.91 12.24 3.28
N GLU A 35 3.32 13.47 3.60
CA GLU A 35 4.71 13.89 3.53
C GLU A 35 5.61 13.13 4.52
N ARG A 36 5.12 12.92 5.74
CA ARG A 36 5.84 12.12 6.76
C ARG A 36 5.96 10.66 6.33
N LEU A 37 4.92 10.09 5.74
CA LEU A 37 4.93 8.74 5.17
C LEU A 37 5.98 8.64 4.05
N ASP A 38 6.05 9.64 3.16
CA ASP A 38 7.04 9.68 2.09
C ASP A 38 8.47 9.79 2.61
N ALA A 39 8.70 10.56 3.68
CA ALA A 39 10.00 10.66 4.32
C ALA A 39 10.48 9.30 4.86
N LEU A 40 9.59 8.48 5.42
CA LEU A 40 9.91 7.14 5.90
C LEU A 40 10.29 6.17 4.78
N ILE A 41 9.72 6.34 3.60
CA ILE A 41 10.10 5.55 2.42
C ILE A 41 11.46 6.00 1.91
N LYS A 42 11.68 7.32 1.84
CA LYS A 42 12.97 7.89 1.41
C LYS A 42 14.12 7.53 2.33
N SER A 43 13.87 7.38 3.63
CA SER A 43 14.89 6.93 4.59
C SER A 43 15.23 5.44 4.48
N GLY A 44 14.52 4.69 3.64
CA GLY A 44 14.72 3.25 3.47
C GLY A 44 14.09 2.39 4.56
N ALA A 45 13.31 2.96 5.48
CA ALA A 45 12.60 2.21 6.50
C ALA A 45 11.52 1.28 5.90
N TYR A 46 10.97 1.66 4.74
CA TYR A 46 9.97 0.88 4.01
C TYR A 46 10.20 0.95 2.50
N ARG A 47 9.84 -0.10 1.77
CA ARG A 47 10.04 -0.17 0.31
C ARG A 47 9.01 0.66 -0.45
N ASN A 48 7.81 0.83 0.11
CA ASN A 48 6.72 1.60 -0.49
C ASN A 48 5.66 2.01 0.56
N ARG A 49 4.72 2.88 0.14
CA ARG A 49 3.63 3.38 0.99
C ARG A 49 2.74 2.26 1.52
N SER A 50 2.45 1.23 0.71
CA SER A 50 1.57 0.14 1.12
C SER A 50 2.18 -0.68 2.27
N GLU A 51 3.48 -0.95 2.23
CA GLU A 51 4.19 -1.65 3.30
C GLU A 51 4.17 -0.85 4.61
N ALA A 52 4.48 0.45 4.53
CA ALA A 52 4.47 1.32 5.71
C ALA A 52 3.07 1.47 6.33
N VAL A 53 2.03 1.61 5.49
CA VAL A 53 0.64 1.70 5.95
C VAL A 53 0.17 0.37 6.55
N ALA A 54 0.51 -0.77 5.93
CA ALA A 54 0.17 -2.08 6.47
C ALA A 54 0.80 -2.29 7.86
N ALA A 55 2.08 -1.94 8.03
CA ALA A 55 2.77 -2.03 9.32
C ALA A 55 2.08 -1.18 10.39
N ALA A 56 1.70 0.07 10.06
CA ALA A 56 1.00 0.94 10.99
C ALA A 56 -0.39 0.39 11.39
N ILE A 57 -1.14 -0.17 10.44
CA ILE A 57 -2.44 -0.79 10.71
C ILE A 57 -2.30 -2.02 11.61
N HIS A 58 -1.32 -2.89 11.35
CA HIS A 58 -1.05 -4.04 12.21
C HIS A 58 -0.76 -3.63 13.65
N MET A 59 0.17 -2.68 13.86
CA MET A 59 0.50 -2.17 15.18
C MET A 59 -0.71 -1.55 15.89
N PHE A 60 -1.55 -0.82 15.15
CA PHE A 60 -2.76 -0.21 15.70
C PHE A 60 -3.79 -1.26 16.14
N ILE A 61 -4.01 -2.31 15.34
CA ILE A 61 -4.95 -3.39 15.67
C ILE A 61 -4.45 -4.17 16.89
N GLU A 62 -3.20 -4.62 16.88
CA GLU A 62 -2.60 -5.37 17.99
C GLU A 62 -2.61 -4.56 19.29
N GLY A 63 -2.25 -3.27 19.23
CA GLY A 63 -2.28 -2.38 20.38
C GLY A 63 -3.69 -2.14 20.94
N ASN A 64 -4.73 -2.17 20.10
CA ASN A 64 -6.11 -2.05 20.56
C ASN A 64 -6.67 -3.37 21.12
N GLN A 65 -6.25 -4.51 20.58
CA GLN A 65 -6.65 -5.82 21.13
C GLN A 65 -6.11 -6.07 22.53
N GLN A 66 -4.95 -5.50 22.88
CA GLN A 66 -4.38 -5.58 24.23
C GLN A 66 -5.07 -4.65 25.26
N ARG A 67 -5.90 -3.70 24.78
CA ARG A 67 -6.62 -2.74 25.62
C ARG A 67 -8.09 -3.12 25.85
N ALA A 68 -8.59 -4.10 25.11
CA ALA A 68 -9.93 -4.67 25.25
C ALA A 68 -9.90 -5.87 26.20
#